data_AF-A0A2X1MMX2-F1
#
_entry.id   AF-A0A2X1MMX2-F1
#
_cell.length_a   1.000
_cell.length_b   1.000
_cell.length_c   1.000
_cell.angle_alpha   90.00
_cell.angle_beta   90.00
_cell.angle_gamma   90.00
#
_symmetry.space_group_name_H-M   'P 1'
#
loop_
_entity.id
_entity.type
_entity.pdbx_description
1 polymer ?
#
loop_
_entity_poly.entity_id
_entity_poly.type
_entity_poly.pdbx_seq_one_letter_code
_entity_poly.pdbx_strand_id
1 'polypeptide(L)' 'MSQERKKVMIYLRPEAYANEKAASEKIKKHSDMARTALLAGLALGEVDSRLPGLLASLLDRRQ' A
#
# COMPACT_ATOMS: atom_id res chain seq x y z
N MET A 1 -15.87 7.35 -23.65
CA MET A 1 -14.75 7.71 -22.76
C MET A 1 -13.76 6.56 -22.79
N SER A 2 -12.62 6.73 -23.47
CA SER A 2 -11.56 5.72 -23.45
C SER A 2 -11.17 5.46 -21.99
N GLN A 3 -11.19 4.20 -21.53
CA GLN A 3 -10.69 3.85 -20.21
C GLN A 3 -9.16 3.94 -20.21
N GLU A 4 -8.63 5.15 -20.22
CA GLU A 4 -7.20 5.39 -20.22
C GLU A 4 -6.61 4.91 -18.88
N ARG A 5 -5.77 3.89 -18.95
CA ARG A 5 -5.13 3.30 -17.78
C ARG A 5 -3.82 4.02 -17.51
N LYS A 6 -3.68 4.57 -16.31
CA LYS A 6 -2.40 5.15 -15.86
C LYS A 6 -1.56 4.10 -15.14
N LYS A 7 -0.33 3.87 -15.61
CA LYS A 7 0.63 3.01 -14.93
C LYS A 7 1.22 3.75 -13.72
N VAL A 8 1.18 3.12 -12.56
CA VAL A 8 1.80 3.62 -11.31
C VAL A 8 2.87 2.63 -10.88
N MET A 9 4.06 3.12 -10.56
CA MET A 9 5.17 2.31 -10.04
C MET A 9 5.48 2.76 -8.62
N ILE A 10 5.58 1.81 -7.70
CA ILE A 10 5.90 2.05 -6.28
C ILE A 10 7.08 1.17 -5.93
N TYR A 11 8.09 1.77 -5.32
CA TYR A 11 9.27 1.07 -4.82
C TYR A 11 9.08 0.71 -3.36
N LEU A 12 9.37 -0.54 -3.03
CA LEU A 12 9.38 -1.04 -1.67
C LEU A 12 10.83 -1.32 -1.23
N ARG A 13 11.08 -1.25 0.08
CA ARG A 13 12.32 -1.58 0.79
C ARG A 13 12.04 -2.65 1.86
N PRO A 14 11.76 -3.90 1.44
CA PRO A 14 11.39 -5.00 2.35
C PRO A 14 12.40 -5.29 3.46
N GLU A 15 13.67 -4.99 3.23
CA GLU A 15 14.76 -5.23 4.17
C GLU A 15 14.83 -4.15 5.26
N ALA A 16 14.26 -2.98 5.00
CA ALA A 16 14.30 -1.84 5.92
C ALA A 16 13.02 -1.70 6.74
N TYR A 17 11.85 -2.15 6.24
CA TYR A 17 10.58 -1.93 6.91
C TYR A 17 9.63 -3.15 6.84
N ALA A 18 9.08 -3.57 7.97
CA ALA A 18 8.26 -4.78 8.05
C ALA A 18 6.92 -4.66 7.32
N ASN A 19 6.32 -3.46 7.32
CA ASN A 19 5.12 -3.14 6.54
C ASN A 19 5.38 -3.28 5.03
N GLU A 20 6.53 -2.83 4.54
CA GLU A 20 6.92 -2.95 3.13
C GLU A 20 7.23 -4.39 2.74
N LYS A 21 7.82 -5.18 3.66
CA LYS A 21 7.96 -6.63 3.50
C LYS A 21 6.61 -7.33 3.37
N ALA A 22 5.69 -7.07 4.29
CA ALA A 22 4.33 -7.64 4.26
C ALA A 22 3.56 -7.24 2.99
N ALA A 23 3.72 -6.00 2.53
CA ALA A 23 3.15 -5.55 1.26
C ALA A 23 3.75 -6.31 0.07
N SER A 24 5.09 -6.46 0.02
CA SER A 24 5.78 -7.16 -1.07
C SER A 24 5.34 -8.62 -1.23
N GLU A 25 5.09 -9.32 -0.11
CA GLU A 25 4.62 -10.72 -0.11
C GLU A 25 3.16 -10.84 -0.55
N LYS A 26 2.30 -9.90 -0.14
CA LYS A 26 0.88 -9.90 -0.53
C LYS A 26 0.66 -9.52 -1.99
N ILE A 27 1.41 -8.54 -2.50
CA ILE A 27 1.29 -8.08 -3.89
C ILE A 27 1.66 -9.21 -4.87
N LYS A 28 2.66 -10.04 -4.56
CA LYS A 28 3.04 -11.19 -5.38
C LYS A 28 1.91 -12.23 -5.54
N LYS A 29 0.97 -12.29 -4.61
CA LYS A 29 -0.10 -13.31 -4.59
C LYS A 29 -1.42 -12.84 -5.20
N HIS A 30 -1.72 -11.53 -5.18
CA HIS A 30 -3.03 -11.01 -5.61
C HIS A 30 -2.92 -9.61 -6.25
N SER A 31 -2.85 -9.54 -7.59
CA SER A 31 -2.71 -8.27 -8.32
C SER A 31 -3.90 -7.32 -8.14
N ASP A 32 -5.13 -7.84 -8.12
CA ASP A 32 -6.33 -7.00 -8.00
C ASP A 32 -6.49 -6.44 -6.58
N MET A 33 -6.07 -7.21 -5.57
CA MET A 33 -6.06 -6.76 -4.18
C MET A 33 -5.08 -5.59 -3.97
N ALA A 34 -3.96 -5.56 -4.71
CA ALA A 34 -3.00 -4.47 -4.64
C ALA A 34 -3.60 -3.14 -5.11
N ARG A 35 -4.41 -3.16 -6.18
CA ARG A 35 -5.11 -1.97 -6.67
C ARG A 35 -6.10 -1.43 -5.63
N THR A 36 -6.93 -2.31 -5.06
CA THR A 36 -7.89 -1.91 -4.02
C THR A 36 -7.21 -1.37 -2.77
N ALA A 37 -6.13 -2.02 -2.32
CA ALA A 37 -5.35 -1.57 -1.17
C ALA A 37 -4.71 -0.20 -1.40
N LEU A 38 -4.18 0.05 -2.60
CA LEU A 38 -3.62 1.35 -2.97
C LEU A 38 -4.69 2.45 -2.95
N LEU A 39 -5.85 2.20 -3.57
CA LEU A 39 -6.95 3.17 -3.60
C LEU A 39 -7.51 3.44 -2.19
N ALA A 40 -7.63 2.41 -1.34
CA ALA A 40 -8.04 2.57 0.05
C ALA A 40 -7.03 3.41 0.85
N GLY A 41 -5.72 3.17 0.67
CA GLY A 41 -4.67 3.96 1.30
C GLY A 41 -4.73 5.45 0.92
N LEU A 42 -4.97 5.73 -0.36
CA LEU A 42 -5.15 7.11 -0.85
C LEU A 42 -6.41 7.76 -0.25
N ALA A 43 -7.54 7.06 -0.28
CA ALA A 43 -8.79 7.57 0.29
C ALA A 43 -8.68 7.85 1.79
N LEU A 44 -7.95 7.03 2.55
CA LEU A 44 -7.66 7.28 3.96
C LEU A 44 -6.84 8.56 4.17
N GLY A 45 -5.89 8.85 3.28
CA GLY A 45 -5.10 10.08 3.31
C GLY A 45 -5.94 11.34 3.06
N GLU A 46 -6.96 11.25 2.22
CA GLU A 46 -7.93 12.34 1.99
C GLU A 46 -8.80 12.59 3.23
N VAL A 47 -9.09 11.56 4.04
CA VAL A 47 -9.83 11.71 5.30
C VAL A 47 -8.94 12.32 6.39
N ASP A 48 -7.73 11.78 6.59
CA ASP A 48 -6.70 12.35 7.46
C ASP A 48 -5.33 11.84 6.99
N SER A 49 -4.44 12.78 6.66
CA SER A 49 -3.12 12.51 6.09
C SER A 49 -2.21 11.64 6.97
N ARG A 50 -2.50 11.54 8.26
CA ARG A 50 -1.72 10.73 9.21
C ARG A 50 -2.14 9.26 9.22
N LEU A 51 -3.36 8.93 8.77
CA LEU A 51 -3.91 7.58 8.88
C LEU A 51 -3.09 6.53 8.12
N PRO A 52 -2.66 6.73 6.86
CA PRO A 52 -1.86 5.73 6.16
C PRO A 52 -0.55 5.41 6.88
N GLY A 53 0.15 6.44 7.36
CA GLY A 53 1.40 6.29 8.10
C GLY A 53 1.22 5.64 9.46
N LEU A 54 0.17 6.02 10.20
CA LEU A 54 -0.17 5.41 11.49
C LEU A 54 -0.47 3.92 11.33
N LEU A 55 -1.33 3.54 10.39
CA LEU A 55 -1.66 2.14 10.12
C LEU A 55 -0.44 1.33 9.68
N ALA A 56 0.44 1.92 8.87
CA ALA A 56 1.72 1.32 8.49
C ALA A 56 2.61 1.06 9.73
N SER A 57 2.70 2.01 10.66
CA SER A 57 3.49 1.85 11.90
C SER A 57 2.93 0.78 12.86
N LEU A 58 1.63 0.50 12.81
CA LEU A 58 1.01 -0.57 13.59
C LEU A 58 1.36 -1.96 13.05
N LEU A 59 1.64 -2.07 11.75
CA LEU A 59 2.14 -3.31 11.15
C LEU A 59 3.60 -3.57 11.49
N ASP A 60 4.38 -2.51 11.69
CA ASP A 60 5.80 -2.61 12.08
C ASP A 60 5.97 -3.15 13.52
N ARG A 61 5.00 -2.87 14.40
CA ARG A 61 5.00 -3.30 15.81
C ARG A 61 4.53 -4.73 16.07
N ARG A 62 4.14 -5.50 15.05
CA ARG A 62 3.82 -6.93 15.21
C ARG A 62 5.07 -7.78 14.95
N GLN A 63 5.97 -7.82 15.94
CA GLN A 63 6.97 -8.87 16.10
C GLN A 63 6.77 -9.55 17.45
#